data_AF-A0A2V9PE28-F1
#
_entry.id   AF-A0A2V9PE28-F1
#
_cell.length_a   1.000
_cell.length_b   1.000
_cell.length_c   1.000
_cell.angle_alpha   90.00
_cell.angle_beta   90.00
_cell.angle_gamma   90.00
#
_symmetry.space_group_name_H-M   'P 1'
#
loop_
_entity.id
_entity.type
_entity.pdbx_description
1 polymer ?
#
loop_
_entity_poly.entity_id
_entity_poly.type
_entity_poly.pdbx_seq_one_letter_code
_entity_poly.pdbx_strand_id
1 'polypeptide(L)' 'MPSICLTANDADGSSADDNQSKSSITVTVNLSNLANPLSSVTPYRTSSTENQAPLSTIPVNGGSLTIRLPASSIVTLIG' A
#
# COMPACT_ATOMS: atom_id res chain seq x y z
N MET A 1 16.26 -2.26 -8.22
CA MET A 1 15.57 -2.08 -6.92
C MET A 1 14.17 -2.65 -7.08
N PRO A 2 13.78 -3.66 -6.30
CA PRO A 2 12.43 -4.22 -6.36
C PRO A 2 11.41 -3.18 -5.91
N SER A 3 10.26 -3.14 -6.58
CA SER A 3 9.14 -2.29 -6.18
C SER A 3 7.84 -3.08 -6.18
N ILE A 4 6.93 -2.65 -5.31
CA ILE A 4 5.57 -3.20 -5.23
C ILE A 4 4.61 -2.03 -5.43
N CYS A 5 3.68 -2.19 -6.37
CA CYS A 5 2.61 -1.23 -6.61
C CYS A 5 1.32 -1.79 -6.00
N LEU A 6 0.70 -1.02 -5.12
CA LEU A 6 -0.59 -1.32 -4.51
C LEU A 6 -1.58 -0.25 -4.95
N THR A 7 -2.75 -0.67 -5.40
CA THR A 7 -3.81 0.24 -5.82
C THR A 7 -5.06 -0.02 -5.00
N ALA A 8 -5.58 1.04 -4.37
CA ALA A 8 -6.89 1.00 -3.73
C ALA A 8 -7.89 1.68 -4.67
N ASN A 9 -8.60 0.86 -5.45
CA ASN A 9 -9.73 1.31 -6.25
C ASN A 9 -11.01 1.13 -5.44
N ASP A 10 -11.79 2.18 -5.28
CA ASP A 10 -13.19 2.05 -4.88
C ASP A 10 -13.94 1.42 -6.06
N ALA A 11 -14.23 0.12 -5.99
CA ALA A 11 -15.07 -0.52 -6.99
C ALA A 11 -16.53 -0.22 -6.68
N ASP A 12 -17.20 0.53 -7.55
CA ASP A 12 -18.67 0.63 -7.62
C ASP A 12 -19.24 -0.67 -8.24
N GLY A 13 -19.10 -1.78 -7.51
CA GLY A 13 -19.72 -3.05 -7.85
C GLY A 13 -21.02 -3.19 -7.08
N SER A 14 -22.14 -2.99 -7.76
CA SER A 14 -23.50 -3.15 -7.23
C SER A 14 -23.72 -4.55 -6.63
N SER A 15 -23.55 -4.68 -5.31
CA SER A 15 -24.24 -5.69 -4.50
C SER A 15 -24.64 -5.00 -3.21
N ALA A 16 -25.93 -5.06 -2.89
CA ALA A 16 -26.60 -4.24 -1.87
C ALA A 16 -26.24 -4.59 -0.41
N ASP A 17 -25.00 -5.00 -0.15
CA ASP A 17 -24.49 -5.34 1.18
C ASP A 17 -23.22 -4.52 1.47
N ASP A 18 -23.44 -3.34 2.07
CA ASP A 18 -22.49 -2.62 2.93
C ASP A 18 -21.12 -2.22 2.36
N ASN A 19 -21.07 -1.82 1.08
CA ASN A 19 -19.90 -1.15 0.50
C ASN A 19 -19.84 0.32 0.97
N GLN A 20 -19.55 0.54 2.25
CA GLN A 20 -19.11 1.86 2.70
C GLN A 20 -17.86 2.22 1.91
N SER A 21 -17.85 3.33 1.16
CA SER A 21 -16.62 3.91 0.61
C SER A 21 -15.58 3.99 1.73
N LYS A 22 -14.65 3.04 1.78
CA LYS A 22 -13.70 2.98 2.88
C LYS A 22 -12.68 4.06 2.62
N SER A 23 -12.61 5.06 3.49
CA SER A 23 -11.61 6.14 3.37
C SER A 23 -10.16 5.63 3.33
N SER A 24 -9.92 4.38 3.76
CA SER A 24 -8.68 3.65 3.57
C SER A 24 -8.87 2.14 3.72
N ILE A 25 -7.96 1.35 3.13
CA ILE A 25 -7.81 -0.08 3.37
C ILE A 25 -6.47 -0.38 4.04
N THR A 26 -6.42 -1.36 4.95
CA THR A 26 -5.16 -1.85 5.53
C THR A 26 -4.74 -3.10 4.77
N VAL A 27 -3.50 -3.12 4.30
CA VAL A 27 -2.90 -4.24 3.55
C VAL A 27 -1.67 -4.74 4.30
N THR A 28 -1.62 -6.05 4.53
CA THR A 28 -0.41 -6.73 5.02
C THR A 28 0.26 -7.41 3.84
N VAL A 29 1.53 -7.11 3.62
CA VAL A 29 2.34 -7.70 2.55
C VAL A 29 3.38 -8.62 3.19
N ASN A 30 3.36 -9.88 2.79
CA ASN A 30 4.35 -10.87 3.21
C ASN A 30 5.38 -11.06 2.08
N LEU A 31 6.61 -10.69 2.39
CA LEU A 31 7.77 -10.75 1.53
C LEU A 31 8.53 -12.05 1.82
N SER A 32 8.33 -13.05 0.97
CA SER A 32 9.01 -14.35 1.08
C SER A 32 10.13 -14.48 0.04
N ASN A 33 11.12 -15.34 0.33
CA ASN A 33 12.21 -15.69 -0.59
C ASN A 33 13.10 -14.52 -1.05
N LEU A 34 13.28 -13.50 -0.21
CA LEU A 34 14.24 -12.43 -0.52
C LEU A 34 15.66 -12.92 -0.24
N ALA A 35 16.53 -12.82 -1.24
CA ALA A 35 17.95 -13.08 -1.08
C ALA A 35 18.60 -12.14 -0.05
N ASN A 36 18.10 -10.91 0.07
CA ASN A 36 18.49 -9.95 1.10
C ASN A 36 17.21 -9.37 1.74
N PRO A 37 16.91 -9.68 3.00
CA PRO A 37 15.73 -9.16 3.66
C PRO A 37 15.86 -7.65 3.87
N LEU A 38 14.86 -6.91 3.42
CA LEU A 38 14.73 -5.49 3.66
C LEU A 38 14.41 -5.25 5.14
N SER A 39 15.02 -4.23 5.75
CA SER A 39 14.69 -3.80 7.11
C SER A 39 13.53 -2.80 7.14
N SER A 40 13.30 -2.11 6.02
CA SER A 40 12.23 -1.12 5.87
C SER A 40 11.93 -0.83 4.40
N VAL A 41 10.78 -0.19 4.15
CA VAL A 41 10.40 0.35 2.83
C VAL A 41 9.93 1.80 2.97
N THR A 42 10.17 2.60 1.93
CA THR A 42 9.64 3.96 1.82
C THR A 42 8.46 3.96 0.85
N PRO A 43 7.23 4.30 1.30
CA PRO A 43 6.08 4.41 0.42
C PRO A 43 6.02 5.77 -0.28
N TYR A 44 5.52 5.76 -1.51
CA TYR A 44 5.19 6.96 -2.29
C TYR A 44 3.75 6.91 -2.75
N ARG A 45 2.98 7.95 -2.43
CA ARG A 45 1.56 8.03 -2.78
C ARG A 45 1.33 8.92 -3.99
N THR A 46 0.49 8.46 -4.90
CA THR A 46 -0.15 9.29 -5.92
C THR A 46 -1.66 9.24 -5.74
N SER A 47 -2.29 10.41 -5.75
CA SER A 47 -3.74 10.62 -5.62
C SER A 47 -4.17 11.78 -6.54
N SER A 48 -5.43 12.22 -6.43
CA SER A 48 -5.91 13.41 -7.16
C SER A 48 -5.25 14.72 -6.72
N THR A 49 -4.68 14.77 -5.50
CA THR A 49 -4.09 15.98 -4.92
C THR A 49 -2.59 15.88 -4.68
N GLU A 50 -2.01 14.68 -4.77
CA GLU A 50 -0.61 14.41 -4.45
C GLU A 50 0.04 13.61 -5.58
N ASN A 51 1.28 13.94 -5.93
CA ASN A 51 2.04 13.23 -6.95
C ASN A 51 3.35 12.70 -6.37
N GLN A 52 3.46 11.38 -6.23
CA GLN A 52 4.61 10.69 -5.63
C GLN A 52 5.06 11.30 -4.30
N ALA A 53 4.10 11.67 -3.45
CA ALA A 53 4.40 12.23 -2.14
C ALA A 53 5.02 11.13 -1.24
N PRO A 54 6.20 11.36 -0.64
CA PRO A 54 6.80 10.39 0.27
C PRO A 54 5.98 10.27 1.54
N LEU A 55 5.77 9.04 1.99
CA LEU A 55 5.16 8.74 3.29
C LEU A 55 6.23 8.29 4.29
N SER A 56 5.81 8.15 5.55
CA SER A 56 6.69 7.61 6.59
C SER A 56 7.18 6.20 6.24
N THR A 57 8.48 5.98 6.44
CA THR A 57 9.12 4.69 6.27
C THR A 57 8.46 3.64 7.16
N ILE A 58 8.22 2.45 6.59
CA ILE A 58 7.56 1.33 7.27
C ILE A 58 8.62 0.25 7.54
N PRO A 59 8.83 -0.18 8.79
CA PRO A 59 9.72 -1.28 9.09
C PRO A 59 9.17 -2.60 8.54
N VAL A 60 10.06 -3.47 8.07
CA VAL A 60 9.74 -4.84 7.67
C VAL A 60 10.15 -5.77 8.82
N ASN A 61 9.15 -6.35 9.48
CA ASN A 61 9.37 -7.21 10.66
C ASN A 61 9.06 -8.65 10.30
N GLY A 62 10.04 -9.54 10.41
CA GLY A 62 9.87 -10.96 10.09
C GLY A 62 9.45 -11.22 8.64
N GLY A 63 9.84 -10.35 7.70
CA GLY A 63 9.44 -10.43 6.30
C GLY A 63 8.02 -9.93 6.02
N SER A 64 7.35 -9.30 6.98
CA SER A 64 6.02 -8.72 6.80
C SER A 64 6.02 -7.22 7.04
N LEU A 65 5.17 -6.50 6.31
CA LEU A 65 4.89 -5.09 6.53
C LEU A 65 3.38 -4.85 6.42
N THR A 66 2.90 -3.84 7.13
CA THR A 66 1.49 -3.41 7.06
C THR A 66 1.43 -1.96 6.65
N ILE A 67 0.58 -1.66 5.67
CA ILE A 67 0.36 -0.31 5.14
C ILE A 67 -1.13 0.02 5.09
N ARG A 68 -1.47 1.26 5.42
CA ARG A 68 -2.82 1.80 5.24
C ARG A 68 -2.85 2.61 3.95
N LEU A 69 -3.54 2.09 2.95
CA LEU A 69 -3.73 2.71 1.64
C LEU A 69 -4.96 3.60 1.70
N PRO A 70 -4.83 4.92 1.50
CA PRO A 70 -5.98 5.80 1.37
C PRO A 70 -6.83 5.44 0.14
N ALA A 71 -8.12 5.76 0.18
CA ALA A 71 -9.02 5.61 -0.96
C ALA A 71 -8.48 6.29 -2.22
N SER A 72 -8.84 5.75 -3.38
CA SER A 72 -8.53 6.33 -4.70
C SER A 72 -7.06 6.76 -4.84
N SER A 73 -6.15 5.90 -4.40
CA SER A 73 -4.72 6.19 -4.37
C SER A 73 -3.89 5.01 -4.86
N ILE A 74 -2.75 5.32 -5.47
CA ILE A 74 -1.70 4.37 -5.80
C ILE A 74 -0.57 4.57 -4.80
N VAL A 75 -0.06 3.49 -4.23
CA VAL A 75 1.14 3.53 -3.39
C VAL A 75 2.20 2.60 -3.93
N THR A 76 3.39 3.15 -4.14
CA THR A 76 4.59 2.41 -4.55
C THR A 76 5.51 2.24 -3.35
N LEU A 77 5.91 1.01 -3.05
CA LEU A 77 6.88 0.69 -2.01
C LEU A 77 8.27 0.49 -2.63
N ILE A 78 9.28 1.15 -2.07
CA ILE A 78 10.69 1.00 -2.48
C ILE A 78 11.53 0.60 -1.28
N GLY A 79 12.41 -0.39 -1.46
CA GLY A 79 13.40 -0.86 -0.48
C GLY A 79 14.66 -1.37 -1.15
#